data_AF-A0A7V7C6V3-F1
#
_entry.id   AF-A0A7V7C6V3-F1
#
_cell.length_a   1.000
_cell.length_b   1.000
_cell.length_c   1.000
_cell.angle_alpha   90.00
_cell.angle_beta   90.00
_cell.angle_gamma   90.00
#
_symmetry.space_group_name_H-M   'P 1'
#
loop_
_entity.id
_entity.type
_entity.pdbx_description
1 polymer ?
#
loop_
_entity_poly.entity_id
_entity_poly.type
_entity_poly.pdbx_seq_one_letter_code
_entity_poly.pdbx_strand_id
1 'polypeptide(L)' 'LLSDIPAEVDILITMGCNVACPYIPCHYREDWGLSDPSGGPIEDYRKTRDIIKEKVEDLIQGVKNNQI' A
#
# COMPACT_ATOMS: atom_id res chain seq x y z
N LEU A 1 10.65 10.00 9.30
CA LEU A 1 9.74 11.17 9.21
C LEU A 1 9.37 11.39 7.74
N LEU A 2 8.34 12.19 7.43
CA LEU A 2 8.01 12.53 6.02
C LEU A 2 9.20 13.13 5.26
N SER A 3 10.09 13.81 5.97
CA SER A 3 11.36 14.34 5.45
C SER A 3 12.33 13.29 4.92
N ASP A 4 12.14 12.02 5.27
CA ASP A 4 13.04 10.93 4.85
C ASP A 4 12.53 10.26 3.57
N ILE A 5 11.32 10.61 3.12
CA ILE A 5 10.76 10.15 1.85
C ILE A 5 11.38 11.00 0.75
N PRO A 6 11.85 10.40 -0.36
CA PRO A 6 12.32 11.15 -1.52
C PRO A 6 11.30 12.19 -1.99
N ALA A 7 11.78 13.30 -2.55
CA ALA A 7 10.91 14.36 -3.07
C ALA A 7 9.98 13.87 -4.20
N GLU A 8 10.41 12.83 -4.92
CA GLU A 8 9.65 12.18 -5.99
C GLU A 8 9.53 10.68 -5.68
N VAL A 9 8.29 10.18 -5.75
CA VAL A 9 7.94 8.78 -5.55
C VAL A 9 7.25 8.28 -6.80
N ASP A 10 7.73 7.19 -7.39
CA ASP A 10 7.06 6.64 -8.57
C ASP A 10 5.69 6.07 -8.23
N ILE A 11 5.62 5.26 -7.18
CA ILE A 11 4.42 4.52 -6.79
C ILE A 11 4.17 4.72 -5.29
N LEU A 12 3.00 5.27 -4.95
CA LEU A 12 2.53 5.42 -3.58
C LEU A 12 1.32 4.52 -3.34
N ILE A 13 1.49 3.50 -2.50
CA ILE A 13 0.42 2.61 -2.08
C ILE A 13 -0.07 3.00 -0.69
N THR A 14 -1.37 3.20 -0.52
CA THR A 14 -2.01 3.31 0.80
C THR A 14 -2.76 2.03 1.12
N MET A 15 -2.82 1.66 2.41
CA MET A 15 -3.39 0.40 2.86
C MET A 15 -4.76 0.57 3.52
N GLY A 16 -5.51 1.63 3.19
CA GLY A 16 -6.71 2.03 3.91
C GLY A 16 -6.38 2.69 5.25
N CYS A 17 -6.75 3.96 5.40
CA CYS A 17 -6.57 4.67 6.66
C CYS A 17 -7.79 5.53 6.94
N ASN A 18 -8.28 5.49 8.19
CA ASN A 18 -9.30 6.41 8.67
C ASN A 18 -8.75 7.82 8.98
N VAL A 19 -7.45 8.07 8.71
CA VAL A 19 -6.84 9.40 8.86
C VAL A 19 -6.35 9.92 7.52
N ALA A 20 -6.41 11.25 7.37
CA ALA A 20 -5.92 11.92 6.18
C ALA A 20 -4.39 11.85 6.13
N CYS A 21 -3.85 11.09 5.16
CA CYS A 21 -2.42 11.10 4.88
C CYS A 21 -2.01 12.48 4.31
N PRO A 22 -0.83 13.00 4.67
CA PRO A 22 -0.27 14.19 4.05
C PRO A 22 -0.11 13.97 2.54
N TYR A 23 -0.19 15.04 1.76
CA TYR A 23 0.06 14.96 0.33
C TYR A 23 1.53 14.63 0.07
N ILE A 24 1.77 13.51 -0.62
CA ILE A 24 3.06 13.08 -1.12
C ILE A 24 2.98 13.09 -2.65
N PRO A 25 3.82 13.88 -3.34
CA PRO A 25 3.91 13.86 -4.80
C PRO A 25 4.30 12.47 -5.29
N CYS A 26 3.54 11.94 -6.25
CA CYS A 26 3.82 10.64 -6.85
C CYS A 26 3.27 10.51 -8.27
N HIS A 27 3.88 9.64 -9.09
CA HIS A 27 3.40 9.37 -10.46
C HIS A 27 2.16 8.49 -10.46
N TYR A 28 2.14 7.46 -9.62
CA TYR A 28 1.02 6.55 -9.44
C TYR A 28 0.62 6.45 -7.98
N ARG A 29 -0.69 6.41 -7.73
CA ARG A 29 -1.28 6.26 -6.40
C ARG A 29 -2.39 5.22 -6.43
N GLU A 30 -2.34 4.27 -5.50
CA GLU A 30 -3.38 3.27 -5.31
C GLU A 30 -3.71 3.14 -3.83
N ASP A 31 -5.00 2.90 -3.52
CA ASP A 31 -5.44 2.55 -2.18
C ASP A 31 -5.94 1.11 -2.16
N TRP A 32 -5.29 0.26 -1.36
CA TRP A 32 -5.69 -1.14 -1.18
C TRP A 32 -6.80 -1.31 -0.15
N GLY A 33 -7.14 -0.27 0.63
CA GLY A 33 -8.33 -0.29 1.51
C GLY A 33 -8.36 -1.46 2.49
N LEU A 34 -7.20 -1.86 3.03
CA LEU A 34 -7.10 -3.02 3.92
C LEU A 34 -7.73 -2.70 5.28
N SER A 35 -8.35 -3.72 5.89
CA SER A 35 -8.82 -3.61 7.27
C SER A 35 -7.65 -3.76 8.24
N ASP A 36 -7.61 -2.92 9.27
CA ASP A 36 -6.59 -2.99 10.32
C ASP A 36 -6.81 -4.24 11.20
N PRO A 37 -5.86 -5.19 11.23
CA PRO A 37 -5.98 -6.41 12.05
C PRO A 37 -5.68 -6.15 13.54
N SER A 38 -5.29 -4.94 13.91
CA SER A 38 -4.84 -4.61 15.27
C SER A 38 -5.88 -4.93 16.35
N GLY A 39 -5.46 -5.65 17.38
CA GLY A 39 -6.33 -6.08 18.48
C GLY A 39 -7.19 -7.31 18.16
N GLY A 40 -7.11 -7.84 16.93
CA GLY A 40 -7.76 -9.08 16.52
C GLY A 40 -6.93 -10.35 16.83
N PRO A 41 -7.49 -11.54 16.54
CA PRO A 41 -6.77 -12.80 16.57
C PRO A 41 -5.67 -12.88 15.51
N ILE A 42 -4.69 -13.76 15.73
CA ILE A 42 -3.56 -13.98 14.81
C ILE A 42 -3.99 -14.31 13.37
N GLU A 43 -5.16 -14.92 13.19
CA GLU A 43 -5.70 -15.25 11.88
C GLU A 43 -6.03 -14.01 11.03
N ASP A 44 -6.40 -12.89 11.65
CA ASP A 44 -6.69 -11.67 10.90
C ASP A 44 -5.40 -11.03 10.38
N TYR A 45 -4.32 -11.07 11.17
CA TYR A 45 -2.98 -10.69 10.69
C TYR A 45 -2.51 -11.58 9.54
N ARG A 46 -2.75 -12.89 9.63
CA ARG A 46 -2.39 -13.84 8.55
C ARG A 46 -3.14 -13.54 7.27
N LYS A 47 -4.45 -13.30 7.35
CA LYS A 47 -5.27 -12.89 6.19
C LYS A 47 -4.77 -11.57 5.59
N THR A 48 -4.53 -10.53 6.39
CA THR A 48 -4.03 -9.25 5.89
C THR A 48 -2.68 -9.40 5.20
N ARG A 49 -1.76 -10.20 5.78
CA ARG A 49 -0.47 -10.52 5.14
C ARG A 49 -0.66 -11.19 3.79
N ASP A 50 -1.56 -12.16 3.69
CA ASP A 50 -1.77 -12.92 2.45
C ASP A 50 -2.38 -12.04 1.36
N ILE A 51 -3.32 -11.14 1.71
CA ILE A 51 -3.86 -10.13 0.79
C ILE A 51 -2.76 -9.17 0.32
N ILE A 52 -1.90 -8.68 1.22
CA ILE A 52 -0.77 -7.81 0.85
C ILE A 52 0.15 -8.53 -0.13
N LYS A 53 0.42 -9.82 0.09
CA LYS A 53 1.26 -10.60 -0.81
C LYS A 53 0.67 -10.64 -2.23
N GLU A 54 -0.61 -10.99 -2.36
CA GLU A 54 -1.29 -11.03 -3.66
C GLU A 54 -1.25 -9.66 -4.35
N LYS A 55 -1.55 -8.58 -3.62
CA LYS A 55 -1.51 -7.21 -4.14
C LYS A 55 -0.11 -6.78 -4.60
N VAL A 56 0.94 -7.15 -3.86
CA VAL A 56 2.33 -6.88 -4.25
C VAL A 56 2.69 -7.68 -5.51
N GLU A 57 2.27 -8.94 -5.62
CA GLU A 57 2.51 -9.77 -6.80
C GLU A 57 1.84 -9.15 -8.04
N ASP A 58 0.60 -8.71 -7.93
CA ASP A 58 -0.13 -8.00 -8.98
C ASP A 58 0.55 -6.68 -9.38
N LEU A 59 0.96 -5.88 -8.39
CA LEU A 59 1.68 -4.61 -8.61
C LEU A 59 2.98 -4.85 -9.40
N ILE A 60 3.75 -5.88 -9.02
CA ILE A 60 4.98 -6.26 -9.73
C ILE A 60 4.68 -6.63 -11.19
N GLN A 61 3.60 -7.36 -11.47
CA GLN A 61 3.22 -7.70 -12.83
C GLN A 61 2.80 -6.45 -13.62
N GLY A 62 2.01 -5.57 -13.01
CA GLY A 62 1.57 -4.33 -13.65
C GLY A 62 2.75 -3.42 -14.02
N VAL A 63 3.73 -3.27 -13.13
CA VAL A 63 4.96 -2.51 -13.39
C VAL A 63 5.77 -3.16 -14.53
N LYS A 64 5.94 -4.49 -14.54
CA LYS A 64 6.68 -5.19 -15.61
C LYS A 64 6.02 -5.06 -16.98
N ASN A 65 4.70 -4.95 -17.00
CA ASN A 65 3.91 -4.85 -18.22
C ASN A 65 3.65 -3.40 -18.65
N ASN A 66 4.25 -2.41 -17.97
CA ASN A 66 4.01 -0.97 -18.17
C ASN A 66 2.51 -0.60 -18.11
N GLN A 67 1.76 -1.25 -17.24
CA GLN A 67 0.34 -0.98 -16.99
C GLN A 67 0.13 0.00 -15.84
N ILE A 68 1.20 0.28 -15.10
CA ILE A 68 1.29 1.13 -13.91
C ILE A 68 2.54 2.00 -14.07
#